data_AF-R7Y7B4-F1
#
_entry.id   AF-R7Y7B4-F1
#
_cell.length_a   1.000
_cell.length_b   1.000
_cell.length_c   1.000
_cell.angle_alpha   90.00
_cell.angle_beta   90.00
_cell.angle_gamma   90.00
#
_symmetry.space_group_name_H-M   'P 1'
#
loop_
_entity.id
_entity.type
_entity.pdbx_description
1 polymer ?
#
loop_
_entity_poly.entity_id
_entity_poly.type
_entity_poly.pdbx_seq_one_letter_code
_entity_poly.pdbx_strand_id
1 'polypeptide(L)'
;MRQSARMHIPNRSYYLLRGSLSEFGQWGVPETGHNPAAFVWPADHAWCIASDVDDHWASVGASAAVIEGLLTNGGLDIVTADPDLGADSQYCPPAGYFRRR
;
A
#
# COMPACT_ATOMS: atom_id res chain seq x y z
N MET A 1 -13.04 -7.56 -12.79
CA MET A 1 -12.41 -6.23 -12.97
C MET A 1 -12.53 -5.77 -14.43
N ARG A 2 -12.68 -4.46 -14.65
CA ARG A 2 -12.57 -3.84 -15.99
C ARG A 2 -11.41 -2.84 -15.99
N GLN A 3 -10.56 -2.89 -17.01
CA GLN A 3 -9.50 -1.91 -17.23
C GLN A 3 -10.08 -0.62 -17.81
N SER A 4 -9.70 0.54 -17.27
CA SER A 4 -10.23 1.84 -17.72
C SER A 4 -9.17 2.82 -18.23
N ALA A 5 -7.95 2.77 -17.67
CA ALA A 5 -6.86 3.67 -18.07
C ALA A 5 -5.50 2.99 -17.89
N ARG A 6 -4.49 3.44 -18.64
CA ARG A 6 -3.09 3.01 -18.51
C ARG A 6 -2.20 4.22 -18.27
N MET A 7 -1.37 4.17 -17.24
CA MET A 7 -0.36 5.18 -16.93
C MET A 7 1.03 4.59 -17.14
N HIS A 8 1.93 5.36 -17.73
CA HIS A 8 3.30 4.94 -17.94
C HIS A 8 4.26 5.92 -17.25
N ILE A 9 5.23 5.38 -16.53
CA ILE A 9 6.38 6.09 -15.99
C ILE A 9 7.65 5.39 -16.48
N PRO A 10 8.84 6.01 -16.39
CA PRO A 10 10.08 5.30 -16.71
C PRO A 10 10.15 3.95 -15.99
N ASN A 11 10.39 2.89 -16.76
CA ASN A 11 10.53 1.50 -16.29
C ASN A 11 9.26 0.83 -15.72
N ARG A 12 8.09 1.49 -15.66
CA ARG A 12 6.86 0.85 -15.13
C ARG A 12 5.59 1.28 -15.88
N SER A 13 4.66 0.33 -16.04
CA SER A 13 3.30 0.60 -16.55
C SER A 13 2.27 0.23 -15.49
N TYR A 14 1.37 1.15 -15.18
CA TYR A 14 0.25 0.93 -14.28
C TYR A 14 -1.05 0.84 -15.07
N TYR A 15 -1.95 -0.02 -14.60
CA TYR A 15 -3.28 -0.19 -15.15
C TYR A 15 -4.30 0.16 -14.09
N LEU A 16 -5.22 1.07 -14.41
CA LEU A 16 -6.34 1.38 -13.54
C LEU A 16 -7.44 0.36 -13.77
N LEU A 17 -7.77 -0.36 -12.70
CA LEU A 17 -8.81 -1.36 -12.66
C LEU A 17 -9.90 -0.90 -11.68
N ARG A 18 -11.16 -1.24 -11.96
CA ARG A 18 -12.28 -1.04 -11.03
C ARG A 18 -12.96 -2.36 -10.72
N GLY A 19 -13.40 -2.52 -9.47
CA GLY A 19 -14.11 -3.69 -8.96
C GLY A 19 -14.76 -3.41 -7.60
N SER A 20 -15.49 -4.39 -7.06
CA SER A 20 -16.08 -4.32 -5.71
C SER A 20 -15.11 -4.74 -4.60
N LEU A 21 -15.10 -4.06 -3.45
CA LEU A 21 -14.18 -4.38 -2.35
C LEU A 21 -14.25 -5.86 -1.88
N SER A 22 -15.42 -6.49 -2.00
CA SER A 22 -15.60 -7.93 -1.72
C SER A 22 -14.72 -8.85 -2.58
N GLU A 23 -14.22 -8.37 -3.71
CA GLU A 23 -13.35 -9.10 -4.63
C GLU A 23 -11.86 -8.81 -4.38
N PHE A 24 -11.49 -7.99 -3.39
CA PHE A 24 -10.12 -7.51 -3.17
C PHE A 24 -9.06 -8.63 -3.13
N GLY A 25 -9.35 -9.76 -2.47
CA GLY A 25 -8.42 -10.90 -2.44
C GLY A 25 -8.19 -11.58 -3.79
N GLN A 26 -9.02 -11.28 -4.79
CA GLN A 26 -8.89 -11.77 -6.16
C GLN A 26 -8.28 -10.73 -7.11
N TRP A 27 -7.94 -9.53 -6.60
CA TRP A 27 -7.36 -8.44 -7.38
C TRP A 27 -5.84 -8.57 -7.48
N GLY A 28 -5.39 -9.54 -8.25
CA GLY A 28 -3.97 -9.74 -8.54
C GLY A 28 -3.77 -10.29 -9.94
N VAL A 29 -2.51 -10.50 -10.30
CA VAL A 29 -2.12 -11.27 -11.49
C VAL A 29 -1.69 -12.65 -10.95
N PRO A 30 -2.58 -13.66 -10.92
CA PRO A 30 -2.32 -14.95 -10.28
C PRO A 30 -1.00 -15.59 -10.73
N GLU A 31 -0.63 -15.36 -11.99
CA GLU A 31 0.58 -15.88 -12.63
C GLU A 31 1.87 -15.33 -12.02
N THR A 32 1.81 -14.18 -11.35
CA THR A 32 2.97 -13.51 -10.75
C THR A 32 3.04 -13.66 -9.22
N GLY A 33 2.00 -14.22 -8.60
CA GLY A 33 1.85 -14.27 -7.14
C GLY A 33 1.75 -12.90 -6.45
N HIS A 34 1.78 -11.80 -7.20
CA HIS A 34 1.69 -10.45 -6.66
C HIS A 34 0.25 -10.06 -6.38
N ASN A 35 -0.05 -9.95 -5.10
CA ASN A 35 -1.33 -9.56 -4.54
C ASN A 35 -1.02 -8.90 -3.17
N PRO A 36 -1.49 -7.67 -2.88
CA PRO A 36 -2.49 -6.90 -3.62
C PRO A 36 -1.95 -6.04 -4.77
N ALA A 37 -2.87 -5.43 -5.52
CA ALA A 37 -2.56 -4.37 -6.49
C ALA A 37 -1.72 -3.25 -5.87
N ALA A 38 -0.81 -2.66 -6.66
CA ALA A 38 0.19 -1.72 -6.17
C ALA A 38 -0.38 -0.46 -5.49
N PHE A 39 -1.58 -0.03 -5.88
CA PHE A 39 -2.27 1.09 -5.27
C PHE A 39 -3.79 0.86 -5.31
N VAL A 40 -4.47 0.96 -4.17
CA VAL A 40 -5.92 0.73 -4.05
C VAL A 40 -6.56 1.82 -3.21
N TRP A 41 -7.72 2.31 -3.65
CA TRP A 41 -8.52 3.29 -2.93
C TRP A 41 -10.03 3.11 -3.22
N PRO A 42 -10.92 3.48 -2.29
CA PRO A 42 -12.37 3.45 -2.48
C PRO A 42 -12.84 4.62 -3.36
N ALA A 43 -14.06 4.55 -3.89
CA ALA A 43 -14.59 5.58 -4.79
C ALA A 43 -14.72 6.98 -4.16
N ASP A 44 -14.85 7.06 -2.83
CA ASP A 44 -14.90 8.30 -2.05
C ASP A 44 -13.51 8.82 -1.64
N HIS A 45 -12.44 8.08 -2.00
CA HIS A 45 -11.05 8.41 -1.68
C HIS A 45 -10.78 8.54 -0.18
N ALA A 46 -11.60 7.92 0.69
CA ALA A 46 -11.47 8.05 2.15
C ALA A 46 -10.19 7.41 2.73
N TRP A 47 -9.54 6.51 1.99
CA TRP A 47 -8.28 5.86 2.36
C TRP A 47 -7.53 5.36 1.12
N CYS A 48 -6.25 5.04 1.25
CA CYS A 48 -5.51 4.31 0.22
C CYS A 48 -4.53 3.30 0.82
N ILE A 49 -4.27 2.22 0.08
CA ILE A 49 -3.22 1.23 0.35
C ILE A 49 -2.22 1.33 -0.80
N ALA A 50 -0.94 1.51 -0.47
CA ALA A 50 0.17 1.43 -1.41
C ALA A 50 1.03 0.20 -1.08
N SER A 51 1.21 -0.67 -2.08
CA SER A 51 2.02 -1.88 -2.01
C SER A 51 2.96 -1.88 -3.22
N ASP A 52 3.97 -1.00 -3.21
CA ASP A 52 4.97 -1.00 -4.28
C ASP A 52 5.85 -2.26 -4.19
N VAL A 53 6.33 -2.75 -5.32
CA VAL A 53 7.01 -4.04 -5.46
C VAL A 53 8.45 -4.08 -4.91
N ASP A 54 8.99 -2.94 -4.47
CA ASP A 54 10.42 -2.84 -4.12
C ASP A 54 10.71 -2.71 -2.62
N ASP A 55 9.71 -2.72 -1.74
CA ASP A 55 9.97 -2.67 -0.30
C ASP A 55 9.05 -3.59 0.51
N HIS A 56 9.59 -4.13 1.60
CA HIS A 56 8.98 -5.14 2.47
C HIS A 56 7.91 -4.54 3.42
N TRP A 57 7.40 -3.37 3.10
CA TRP A 57 6.41 -2.60 3.87
C TRP A 57 5.37 -1.97 2.93
N ALA A 58 4.21 -1.66 3.48
CA ALA A 58 3.12 -1.01 2.77
C ALA A 58 2.81 0.34 3.42
N SER A 59 2.47 1.35 2.61
CA SER A 59 2.04 2.67 3.11
C SER A 59 0.53 2.76 3.13
N VAL A 60 -0.02 3.40 4.16
CA VAL A 60 -1.47 3.66 4.28
C VAL A 60 -1.72 5.14 4.55
N GLY A 61 -2.57 5.75 3.72
CA GLY A 61 -3.13 7.08 3.96
C GLY A 61 -4.58 6.95 4.42
N ALA A 62 -4.95 7.51 5.56
CA ALA A 62 -6.31 7.44 6.10
C ALA A 62 -6.60 8.60 7.06
N SER A 63 -7.83 8.67 7.58
CA SER A 63 -8.18 9.63 8.62
C SER A 63 -7.42 9.36 9.93
N ALA A 64 -7.24 10.38 10.76
CA ALA A 64 -6.53 10.28 12.03
C ALA A 64 -7.06 9.13 12.92
N ALA A 65 -8.39 8.97 12.99
CA ALA A 65 -9.01 7.88 13.76
C ALA A 65 -8.64 6.48 13.25
N VAL A 66 -8.50 6.30 11.93
CA VAL A 66 -8.07 5.02 11.34
C VAL A 66 -6.59 4.78 11.63
N ILE A 67 -5.75 5.81 11.48
CA ILE A 67 -4.32 5.72 11.77
C ILE A 67 -4.07 5.38 13.25
N GLU A 68 -4.78 6.02 14.18
CA GLU A 68 -4.73 5.68 15.61
C GLU A 68 -5.14 4.23 15.86
N GLY A 69 -6.21 3.76 15.22
CA GLY A 69 -6.64 2.36 15.30
C GLY A 69 -5.55 1.39 14.84
N LEU A 70 -4.88 1.69 13.73
CA LEU A 70 -3.78 0.86 13.23
C LEU A 70 -2.58 0.86 14.19
N LEU A 71 -2.18 2.01 14.71
CA LEU A 71 -1.06 2.15 15.65
C LEU A 71 -1.26 1.36 16.95
N THR A 72 -2.51 1.11 17.36
CA THR A 72 -2.82 0.29 18.55
C THR A 72 -2.80 -1.22 18.29
N ASN A 73 -2.66 -1.64 17.02
CA ASN A 73 -2.64 -3.06 16.67
C ASN A 73 -1.23 -3.65 16.83
N GLY A 74 -0.99 -4.32 17.97
CA GLY A 74 0.31 -4.94 18.27
C GLY A 74 0.73 -6.12 17.36
N GLY A 75 -0.11 -6.52 16.40
CA GLY A 75 0.25 -7.48 15.35
C GLY A 75 0.94 -6.85 14.14
N LEU A 76 1.01 -5.52 14.08
CA LEU A 76 1.60 -4.74 12.98
C LEU A 76 2.76 -3.89 13.52
N ASP A 77 3.87 -3.83 12.77
CA ASP A 77 4.95 -2.87 13.01
C ASP A 77 4.71 -1.66 12.09
N ILE A 78 4.42 -0.51 12.69
CA ILE A 78 3.94 0.68 11.97
C ILE A 78 4.79 1.89 12.38
N VAL A 79 5.29 2.61 11.39
CA VAL A 79 5.97 3.89 11.56
C VAL A 79 5.12 4.98 10.91
N THR A 80 4.93 6.11 11.60
CA THR A 80 4.22 7.26 11.05
C THR A 80 5.07 7.99 10.02
N ALA A 81 4.46 8.31 8.89
CA ALA A 81 5.03 9.13 7.83
C ALA A 81 4.53 10.59 7.95
N ASP A 82 5.40 11.55 7.68
CA ASP A 82 5.04 12.95 7.46
C ASP A 82 4.65 13.14 5.98
N PRO A 83 3.39 13.44 5.66
CA PRO A 83 2.94 13.56 4.27
C PRO A 83 3.58 14.74 3.51
N ASP A 84 4.15 15.72 4.21
CA ASP A 84 4.75 16.91 3.62
C ASP A 84 6.25 16.75 3.35
N LEU A 85 6.85 15.65 3.81
CA LEU A 85 8.26 15.33 3.60
C LEU A 85 8.42 14.30 2.46
N GLY A 86 9.52 14.38 1.69
CA GLY A 86 9.84 13.38 0.67
C GLY A 86 10.25 12.04 1.29
N ALA A 87 10.12 10.93 0.55
CA ALA A 87 10.46 9.58 1.03
C ALA A 87 11.90 9.49 1.57
N ASP A 88 12.85 10.19 0.94
CA ASP A 88 14.27 10.23 1.32
C ASP A 88 14.50 10.80 2.73
N SER A 89 13.61 11.67 3.21
CA SER A 89 13.67 12.28 4.53
C SER A 89 12.90 11.52 5.61
N GLN A 90 12.14 10.49 5.22
CA GLN A 90 11.27 9.72 6.11
C GLN A 90 11.78 8.29 6.37
N TYR A 91 12.73 7.81 5.57
CA TYR A 91 13.31 6.49 5.75
C TYR A 91 14.17 6.45 7.03
N CYS A 92 13.61 5.89 8.10
CA CYS A 92 14.38 5.41 9.24
C CYS A 92 14.36 3.87 9.18
N PRO A 93 15.48 3.19 8.90
CA PRO A 93 15.49 1.73 8.84
C PRO A 93 15.08 1.16 10.21
N PRO A 94 14.08 0.25 10.28
CA PRO A 94 13.69 -0.43 11.51
C PRO A 94 14.90 -0.98 12.26
N ALA A 95 14.96 -0.72 13.57
CA ALA A 95 16.07 -1.10 14.43
C ALA A 95 16.24 -2.62 14.63
N GLY A 96 15.39 -3.47 14.04
CA GLY A 96 15.42 -4.91 14.29
C GLY A 96 14.71 -5.74 13.24
N TYR A 97 15.26 -5.82 12.02
CA TYR A 97 14.70 -6.68 10.98
C TYR A 97 14.68 -8.18 11.33
N PHE A 98 15.49 -8.64 12.27
CA PHE A 98 15.53 -10.05 12.65
C PHE A 98 15.92 -10.22 14.12
N ARG A 99 14.94 -10.50 15.00
CA ARG A 99 15.26 -11.34 16.17
C ARG A 99 15.42 -12.76 15.65
N ARG A 100 16.67 -13.26 15.64
CA ARG A 100 16.95 -14.68 15.36
C ARG A 100 16.05 -15.53 16.27
N ARG A 101 15.21 -16.37 15.66
CA ARG A 101 14.72 -17.59 16.30
C ARG A 101 15.71 -18.71 16.02
#